data_AF-A0A4Q4VNF6-F1
#
_entry.id   AF-A0A4Q4VNF6-F1
#
_cell.length_a   1.000
_cell.length_b   1.000
_cell.length_c   1.000
_cell.angle_alpha   90.00
_cell.angle_beta   90.00
_cell.angle_gamma   90.00
#
_symmetry.space_group_name_H-M   'P 1'
#
loop_
_entity.id
_entity.type
_entity.pdbx_description
1 polymer ?
#
loop_
_entity_poly.entity_id
_entity_poly.type
_entity_poly.pdbx_seq_one_letter_code
_entity_poly.pdbx_strand_id
1 'polypeptide(L)'
;MDATGTDTTLYKLKGIVTSTRFFSAADGLRGAYEAGELKEDYYQPEDDSWAMSLEVGVKRYKLDSEHKYVEYMGCSSYVAHTRPQGVMFYDIRFKGEPTLYGLSMQEAAAQYGGFQPKAARTLYPDTYYSLGANLYQLTEGFNCPFSSTFWDIPIHEGSKTTTNPSTICIFESDAGFALSRHRVSGGPSDYGFQNFCVVKASLLTLGSIAAASRYLQSSFYFPAQWNWGPRIQAATQGSLHDYVVTFKADFDILDVYNSLQVSELKAVPTSQPW
;
A
#
# COMPACT_ATOMS: atom_id res chain seq x y z
N MET A 1 -10.56 27.74 7.34
CA MET A 1 -9.83 29.01 7.11
C MET A 1 -9.99 29.41 5.65
N ASP A 2 -10.00 30.71 5.35
CA ASP A 2 -9.72 31.24 4.02
C ASP A 2 -8.25 31.61 3.96
N ALA A 3 -7.52 31.00 3.04
CA ALA A 3 -6.09 31.25 2.81
C ALA A 3 -5.84 31.57 1.33
N THR A 4 -6.78 32.26 0.69
CA THR A 4 -6.66 32.65 -0.73
C THR A 4 -5.59 33.72 -0.90
N GLY A 5 -4.70 33.54 -1.88
CA GLY A 5 -3.57 34.43 -2.13
C GLY A 5 -2.34 34.10 -1.30
N THR A 6 -1.28 34.89 -1.43
CA THR A 6 -0.01 34.69 -0.71
C THR A 6 0.20 35.69 0.44
N ASP A 7 -0.65 36.70 0.56
CA ASP A 7 -0.62 37.67 1.66
C ASP A 7 -1.35 37.10 2.88
N THR A 8 -0.57 36.69 3.87
CA THR A 8 -1.08 36.07 5.10
C THR A 8 -1.93 37.01 5.95
N THR A 9 -1.81 38.32 5.74
CA THR A 9 -2.62 39.33 6.46
C THR A 9 -4.07 39.35 5.99
N LEU A 10 -4.35 38.83 4.78
CA LEU A 10 -5.70 38.75 4.22
C LEU A 10 -6.44 37.46 4.61
N TYR A 11 -5.76 36.54 5.31
CA TYR A 11 -6.35 35.26 5.68
C TYR A 11 -7.42 35.43 6.77
N LYS A 12 -8.49 34.65 6.68
CA LYS A 12 -9.67 34.78 7.55
C LYS A 12 -10.09 33.44 8.15
N LEU A 13 -10.46 33.44 9.42
CA LEU A 13 -11.11 32.28 10.02
C LEU A 13 -12.54 32.18 9.47
N LYS A 14 -12.89 31.03 8.87
CA LYS A 14 -14.26 30.77 8.36
C LYS A 14 -15.22 30.31 9.45
N GLY A 15 -14.68 29.82 10.56
CA GLY A 15 -15.42 29.31 11.71
C GLY A 15 -14.72 28.14 12.37
N ILE A 16 -15.28 27.68 13.48
CA ILE A 16 -14.78 26.63 14.36
C ILE A 16 -15.90 25.62 14.56
N VAL A 17 -15.58 24.34 14.56
CA VAL A 17 -16.55 23.26 14.81
C VAL A 17 -16.08 22.44 16.01
N THR A 18 -16.94 22.28 17.01
CA THR A 18 -16.71 21.44 18.19
C THR A 18 -18.04 20.92 18.72
N SER A 19 -18.05 19.72 19.32
CA SER A 19 -19.25 19.09 19.92
C SER A 19 -20.52 19.21 19.06
N THR A 20 -20.38 18.97 17.75
CA THR A 20 -21.41 19.10 16.69
C THR A 20 -21.94 20.52 16.41
N ARG A 21 -21.43 21.55 17.07
CA ARG A 21 -21.80 22.97 16.87
C ARG A 21 -20.81 23.68 15.96
N PHE A 22 -21.31 24.66 15.21
CA PHE A 22 -20.51 25.60 14.43
C PHE A 22 -20.51 26.99 15.08
N PHE A 23 -19.34 27.58 15.22
CA PHE A 23 -19.11 28.93 15.70
C PHE A 23 -18.46 29.75 14.59
N SER A 24 -19.08 30.86 14.20
CA SER A 24 -18.54 31.73 13.13
C SER A 24 -17.27 32.49 13.56
N ALA A 25 -17.07 32.70 14.86
CA ALA A 25 -15.93 33.42 15.43
C ALA A 25 -15.47 32.81 16.78
N ALA A 26 -14.22 33.09 17.16
CA ALA A 26 -13.60 32.57 18.38
C ALA A 26 -14.30 33.07 19.66
N ASP A 27 -14.79 34.31 19.69
CA ASP A 27 -15.45 34.86 20.88
C ASP A 27 -16.76 34.14 21.19
N GLY A 28 -17.50 33.70 20.17
CA GLY A 28 -18.70 32.88 20.35
C GLY A 28 -18.39 31.51 20.95
N LEU A 29 -17.26 30.90 20.57
CA LEU A 29 -16.78 29.66 21.17
C LEU A 29 -16.38 29.87 22.63
N ARG A 30 -15.62 30.93 22.93
CA ARG A 30 -15.19 31.26 24.30
C ARG A 30 -16.39 31.53 25.20
N GLY A 31 -17.36 32.33 24.74
CA GLY A 31 -18.59 32.59 25.49
C GLY A 31 -19.35 31.30 25.82
N ALA A 32 -19.46 30.37 24.88
CA ALA A 32 -20.11 29.08 25.14
C ALA A 32 -19.33 28.21 26.14
N TYR A 33 -17.99 28.24 26.09
CA TYR A 33 -17.14 27.54 27.05
C TYR A 33 -17.25 28.14 28.47
N GLU A 34 -17.15 29.46 28.59
CA GLU A 34 -17.26 30.19 29.87
C GLU A 34 -18.65 30.06 30.49
N ALA A 35 -19.70 29.97 29.66
CA ALA A 35 -21.07 29.67 30.10
C ALA A 35 -21.25 28.19 30.54
N GLY A 36 -20.23 27.34 30.40
CA GLY A 36 -20.27 25.93 30.75
C GLY A 36 -21.04 25.05 29.76
N GLU A 37 -21.38 25.57 28.57
CA GLU A 37 -22.07 24.83 27.50
C GLU A 37 -21.14 23.86 26.76
N LEU A 38 -19.82 24.06 26.88
CA LEU A 38 -18.78 23.19 26.33
C LEU A 38 -17.86 22.75 27.47
N LYS A 39 -17.52 21.46 27.51
CA LYS A 39 -16.61 20.88 28.50
C LYS A 39 -15.61 19.95 27.80
N GLU A 40 -14.47 19.75 28.42
CA GLU A 40 -13.52 18.72 27.98
C GLU A 40 -14.11 17.34 28.28
N ASP A 41 -14.23 16.49 27.26
CA ASP A 41 -14.95 15.21 27.39
C ASP A 41 -14.05 14.03 27.76
N TYR A 42 -12.76 14.03 27.37
CA TYR A 42 -11.86 12.87 27.53
C TYR A 42 -10.37 13.22 27.60
N TYR A 43 -9.62 12.49 28.44
CA TYR A 43 -8.15 12.48 28.54
C TYR A 43 -7.59 11.14 28.01
N GLN A 44 -6.58 11.16 27.13
CA GLN A 44 -5.95 9.95 26.55
C GLN A 44 -4.46 9.84 26.93
N PRO A 45 -4.00 8.70 27.49
CA PRO A 45 -2.58 8.32 27.59
C PRO A 45 -2.13 7.39 26.43
N GLU A 46 -0.83 7.41 26.09
CA GLU A 46 -0.19 6.61 25.02
C GLU A 46 0.75 5.52 25.60
N ASP A 47 0.58 4.24 25.22
CA ASP A 47 1.64 3.22 25.29
C ASP A 47 1.30 2.03 24.36
N ASP A 48 2.24 1.58 23.53
CA ASP A 48 2.10 0.46 22.57
C ASP A 48 3.41 -0.34 22.45
N SER A 49 3.33 -1.68 22.35
CA SER A 49 4.48 -2.56 22.02
C SER A 49 4.07 -3.76 21.15
N TRP A 50 5.00 -4.26 20.32
CA TRP A 50 4.84 -5.48 19.52
C TRP A 50 6.18 -6.19 19.25
N ALA A 51 6.12 -7.47 18.90
CA ALA A 51 7.24 -8.39 18.72
C ALA A 51 7.16 -9.16 17.38
N MET A 52 8.28 -9.77 16.94
CA MET A 52 8.41 -10.28 15.57
C MET A 52 9.52 -11.37 15.41
N SER A 53 9.51 -12.10 14.29
CA SER A 53 10.16 -13.42 14.00
C SER A 53 11.11 -13.41 12.77
N LEU A 54 11.89 -14.49 12.56
CA LEU A 54 13.15 -14.57 11.79
C LEU A 54 13.21 -15.76 10.81
N GLU A 55 13.87 -15.63 9.64
CA GLU A 55 14.36 -16.78 8.82
C GLU A 55 15.57 -16.41 7.90
N VAL A 56 16.32 -17.43 7.42
CA VAL A 56 17.68 -17.39 6.84
C VAL A 56 17.83 -18.29 5.59
N GLY A 57 18.57 -17.85 4.54
CA GLY A 57 18.94 -18.68 3.37
C GLY A 57 19.93 -18.02 2.37
N VAL A 58 20.28 -18.75 1.29
CA VAL A 58 21.23 -18.33 0.21
C VAL A 58 20.47 -17.78 -1.02
N LYS A 59 20.97 -16.70 -1.64
CA LYS A 59 20.31 -15.98 -2.75
C LYS A 59 20.47 -16.70 -4.10
N ARG A 60 19.37 -16.92 -4.84
CA ARG A 60 19.37 -17.55 -6.19
C ARG A 60 18.99 -16.60 -7.33
N TYR A 61 18.79 -15.32 -7.04
CA TYR A 61 18.54 -14.26 -8.02
C TYR A 61 19.84 -13.53 -8.37
N LYS A 62 19.89 -12.91 -9.55
CA LYS A 62 21.00 -12.04 -9.97
C LYS A 62 20.55 -10.59 -9.93
N LEU A 63 21.44 -9.71 -9.51
CA LEU A 63 21.21 -8.27 -9.46
C LEU A 63 22.36 -7.54 -10.14
N ASP A 64 22.02 -6.50 -10.88
CA ASP A 64 22.93 -5.42 -11.22
C ASP A 64 22.47 -4.18 -10.42
N SER A 65 23.20 -3.89 -9.34
CA SER A 65 22.87 -2.77 -8.45
C SER A 65 23.17 -1.40 -9.05
N GLU A 66 24.02 -1.32 -10.07
CA GLU A 66 24.38 -0.07 -10.75
C GLU A 66 23.26 0.31 -11.73
N HIS A 67 22.84 -0.64 -12.56
CA HIS A 67 21.78 -0.43 -13.56
C HIS A 67 20.37 -0.76 -13.05
N LYS A 68 20.24 -1.15 -11.78
CA LYS A 68 18.98 -1.56 -11.12
C LYS A 68 18.24 -2.66 -11.90
N TYR A 69 18.97 -3.68 -12.33
CA TYR A 69 18.41 -4.83 -13.05
C TYR A 69 18.32 -6.07 -12.16
N VAL A 70 17.27 -6.87 -12.39
CA VAL A 70 16.97 -8.08 -11.62
C VAL A 70 16.67 -9.23 -12.57
N GLU A 71 17.20 -10.42 -12.28
CA GLU A 71 16.91 -11.67 -13.00
C GLU A 71 16.64 -12.82 -12.01
N TYR A 72 15.57 -13.57 -12.26
CA TYR A 72 15.18 -14.71 -11.44
C TYR A 72 14.32 -15.71 -12.21
N MET A 73 14.77 -16.97 -12.27
CA MET A 73 14.02 -18.11 -12.83
C MET A 73 13.47 -17.87 -14.26
N GLY A 74 14.23 -17.15 -15.08
CA GLY A 74 13.84 -16.79 -16.45
C GLY A 74 13.04 -15.48 -16.55
N CYS A 75 12.60 -14.90 -15.44
CA CYS A 75 12.08 -13.53 -15.41
C CYS A 75 13.23 -12.52 -15.34
N SER A 76 13.08 -11.37 -15.99
CA SER A 76 13.95 -10.22 -15.78
C SER A 76 13.22 -8.89 -15.90
N SER A 77 13.78 -7.85 -15.28
CA SER A 77 13.24 -6.49 -15.34
C SER A 77 14.25 -5.45 -14.88
N TYR A 78 14.08 -4.21 -15.31
CA TYR A 78 14.70 -3.04 -14.70
C TYR A 78 13.78 -2.45 -13.63
N VAL A 79 14.37 -1.93 -12.56
CA VAL A 79 13.68 -1.27 -11.47
C VAL A 79 13.99 0.21 -11.52
N ALA A 80 12.94 1.02 -11.56
CA ALA A 80 13.04 2.46 -11.52
C ALA A 80 12.32 3.02 -10.30
N HIS A 81 12.62 4.28 -9.96
CA HIS A 81 12.00 4.99 -8.86
C HIS A 81 11.73 6.44 -9.25
N THR A 82 10.60 6.99 -8.79
CA THR A 82 10.35 8.44 -8.85
C THR A 82 9.87 8.97 -7.50
N ARG A 83 10.12 10.25 -7.26
CA ARG A 83 9.66 10.97 -6.06
C ARG A 83 8.14 10.86 -5.83
N PRO A 84 7.26 10.97 -6.85
CA PRO A 84 5.81 10.86 -6.63
C PRO A 84 5.33 9.41 -6.48
N GLN A 85 5.76 8.49 -7.36
CA GLN A 85 5.12 7.18 -7.52
C GLN A 85 5.88 6.03 -6.83
N GLY A 86 7.12 6.25 -6.42
CA GLY A 86 7.94 5.19 -5.83
C GLY A 86 8.42 4.20 -6.88
N VAL A 87 8.40 2.92 -6.52
CA VAL A 87 9.02 1.83 -7.31
C VAL A 87 8.20 1.48 -8.55
N MET A 88 8.91 1.23 -9.64
CA MET A 88 8.36 0.85 -10.94
C MET A 88 9.23 -0.22 -11.59
N PHE A 89 8.65 -0.99 -12.49
CA PHE A 89 9.33 -2.02 -13.26
C PHE A 89 9.21 -1.71 -14.75
N TYR A 90 10.30 -1.90 -15.47
CA TYR A 90 10.37 -1.71 -16.92
C TYR A 90 11.01 -2.91 -17.60
N ASP A 91 10.62 -3.12 -18.86
CA ASP A 91 11.15 -4.17 -19.74
C ASP A 91 11.11 -5.56 -19.08
N ILE A 92 9.91 -5.93 -18.60
CA ILE A 92 9.65 -7.20 -17.94
C ILE A 92 9.59 -8.30 -18.99
N ARG A 93 10.52 -9.24 -18.88
CA ARG A 93 10.63 -10.39 -19.78
C ARG A 93 10.46 -11.71 -19.06
N PHE A 94 9.96 -12.71 -19.76
CA PHE A 94 9.98 -14.11 -19.33
C PHE A 94 10.63 -14.98 -20.40
N LYS A 95 11.69 -15.70 -20.02
CA LYS A 95 12.54 -16.50 -20.91
C LYS A 95 13.06 -15.72 -22.12
N GLY A 96 13.34 -14.42 -21.93
CA GLY A 96 13.82 -13.53 -22.97
C GLY A 96 12.73 -12.88 -23.82
N GLU A 97 11.46 -13.30 -23.68
CA GLU A 97 10.35 -12.72 -24.43
C GLU A 97 9.71 -11.55 -23.66
N PRO A 98 9.33 -10.45 -24.33
CA PRO A 98 8.62 -9.35 -23.70
C PRO A 98 7.24 -9.80 -23.20
N THR A 99 6.88 -9.27 -22.03
CA THR A 99 5.56 -9.50 -21.43
C THR A 99 4.89 -8.21 -21.00
N LEU A 100 5.63 -7.32 -20.33
CA LEU A 100 5.19 -5.97 -19.99
C LEU A 100 6.33 -4.97 -20.21
N TYR A 101 6.08 -3.90 -20.94
CA TYR A 101 7.04 -2.81 -21.07
C TYR A 101 7.18 -2.02 -19.76
N GLY A 102 6.06 -1.80 -19.06
CA GLY A 102 6.04 -0.99 -17.85
C GLY A 102 4.96 -1.43 -16.88
N LEU A 103 5.34 -1.56 -15.61
CA LEU A 103 4.42 -1.77 -14.49
C LEU A 103 4.74 -0.78 -13.38
N SER A 104 3.82 0.14 -13.11
CA SER A 104 4.03 1.21 -12.14
C SER A 104 2.75 1.63 -11.45
N MET A 105 2.85 1.91 -10.14
CA MET A 105 1.78 2.58 -9.42
C MET A 105 1.59 3.99 -10.00
N GLN A 106 0.34 4.38 -10.25
CA GLN A 106 0.00 5.70 -10.77
C GLN A 106 -0.47 6.64 -9.67
N GLU A 107 -1.25 6.15 -8.70
CA GLU A 107 -1.74 6.90 -7.54
C GLU A 107 -2.15 5.94 -6.43
N ALA A 108 -1.99 6.37 -5.17
CA ALA A 108 -2.66 5.80 -4.02
C ALA A 108 -3.54 6.88 -3.39
N ALA A 109 -4.85 6.64 -3.36
CA ALA A 109 -5.81 7.58 -2.85
C ALA A 109 -6.48 7.04 -1.58
N ALA A 110 -6.56 7.87 -0.53
CA ALA A 110 -7.34 7.59 0.67
C ALA A 110 -8.50 8.59 0.78
N GLN A 111 -9.73 8.13 0.51
CA GLN A 111 -10.92 8.96 0.60
C GLN A 111 -11.68 8.65 1.88
N TYR A 112 -11.85 9.66 2.73
CA TYR A 112 -12.54 9.52 4.01
C TYR A 112 -14.00 9.93 3.92
N GLY A 113 -14.83 9.20 4.66
CA GLY A 113 -16.18 9.60 5.03
C GLY A 113 -16.21 9.99 6.51
N GLY A 114 -17.01 10.99 6.84
CA GLY A 114 -17.11 11.43 8.23
C GLY A 114 -18.24 12.42 8.46
N PHE A 115 -18.74 12.45 9.69
CA PHE A 115 -19.65 13.52 10.11
C PHE A 115 -18.91 14.84 10.30
N GLN A 116 -17.65 14.78 10.74
CA GLN A 116 -16.85 15.96 11.02
C GLN A 116 -16.31 16.56 9.72
N PRO A 117 -16.28 17.90 9.58
CA PRO A 117 -15.87 18.54 8.32
C PRO A 117 -14.46 18.17 7.84
N LYS A 118 -13.55 17.79 8.75
CA LYS A 118 -12.22 17.29 8.40
C LYS A 118 -12.36 15.98 7.63
N ALA A 119 -12.83 14.92 8.29
CA ALA A 119 -13.00 13.61 7.67
C ALA A 119 -13.92 13.63 6.43
N ALA A 120 -15.03 14.39 6.47
CA ALA A 120 -15.98 14.53 5.36
C ALA A 120 -15.38 15.13 4.08
N ARG A 121 -14.24 15.81 4.17
CA ARG A 121 -13.59 16.52 3.06
C ARG A 121 -12.16 16.05 2.82
N THR A 122 -11.74 14.98 3.48
CA THR A 122 -10.39 14.43 3.32
C THR A 122 -10.37 13.47 2.13
N LEU A 123 -9.63 13.87 1.10
CA LEU A 123 -9.14 13.00 0.04
C LEU A 123 -7.64 13.21 -0.02
N TYR A 124 -6.85 12.17 0.23
CA TYR A 124 -5.41 12.20 0.05
C TYR A 124 -5.06 11.56 -1.28
N PRO A 125 -4.56 12.32 -2.27
CA PRO A 125 -3.79 11.78 -3.39
C PRO A 125 -2.32 11.69 -2.97
N ASP A 126 -1.82 10.51 -2.63
CA ASP A 126 -0.51 10.36 -1.98
C ASP A 126 0.67 10.68 -2.92
N THR A 127 0.49 10.66 -4.24
CA THR A 127 1.53 11.14 -5.16
C THR A 127 1.81 12.63 -5.01
N TYR A 128 0.80 13.44 -4.66
CA TYR A 128 0.99 14.85 -4.33
C TYR A 128 1.93 15.01 -3.13
N TYR A 129 1.77 14.14 -2.13
CA TYR A 129 2.63 14.08 -0.95
C TYR A 129 3.96 13.35 -1.20
N SER A 130 4.24 12.97 -2.45
CA SER A 130 5.52 12.38 -2.84
C SER A 130 5.76 11.03 -2.17
N LEU A 131 4.80 10.13 -2.31
CA LEU A 131 4.84 8.77 -1.76
C LEU A 131 6.20 8.08 -1.98
N GLY A 132 6.80 8.22 -3.17
CA GLY A 132 8.11 7.66 -3.48
C GLY A 132 9.29 8.28 -2.73
N ALA A 133 9.26 9.56 -2.36
CA ALA A 133 10.27 10.17 -1.50
C ALA A 133 10.12 9.78 -0.03
N ASN A 134 8.91 9.39 0.38
CA ASN A 134 8.59 8.96 1.74
C ASN A 134 8.70 7.45 1.93
N LEU A 135 9.53 6.77 1.12
CA LEU A 135 9.89 5.39 1.38
C LEU A 135 10.81 5.32 2.60
N TYR A 136 10.38 4.55 3.60
CA TYR A 136 11.12 4.39 4.85
C TYR A 136 12.32 3.46 4.69
N GLN A 137 13.35 3.70 5.49
CA GLN A 137 14.42 2.75 5.70
C GLN A 137 13.84 1.45 6.26
N LEU A 138 14.12 0.34 5.59
CA LEU A 138 13.65 -0.99 5.95
C LEU A 138 14.63 -1.61 6.94
N THR A 139 14.09 -2.19 8.01
CA THR A 139 14.87 -2.93 9.00
C THR A 139 14.95 -4.39 8.59
N GLU A 140 16.17 -4.88 8.36
CA GLU A 140 16.44 -6.28 8.09
C GLU A 140 15.99 -7.16 9.25
N GLY A 141 15.42 -8.32 8.91
CA GLY A 141 14.76 -9.20 9.84
C GLY A 141 13.33 -8.80 10.17
N PHE A 142 12.97 -7.53 9.97
CA PHE A 142 11.66 -7.00 10.31
C PHE A 142 10.76 -6.71 9.12
N ASN A 143 11.15 -5.73 8.32
CA ASN A 143 10.40 -5.41 7.12
C ASN A 143 10.69 -6.42 6.01
N CYS A 144 11.89 -7.01 6.04
CA CYS A 144 12.34 -7.99 5.05
C CYS A 144 13.15 -9.08 5.75
N PRO A 145 13.19 -10.33 5.24
CA PRO A 145 13.96 -11.42 5.85
C PRO A 145 15.44 -11.09 6.04
N PHE A 146 16.12 -11.82 6.93
CA PHE A 146 17.57 -11.71 7.03
C PHE A 146 18.24 -12.17 5.73
N SER A 147 19.41 -11.60 5.47
CA SER A 147 20.14 -11.77 4.22
C SER A 147 19.37 -11.24 3.02
N SER A 148 18.46 -10.26 3.18
CA SER A 148 17.87 -9.56 2.03
C SER A 148 18.95 -8.73 1.31
N THR A 149 18.70 -8.33 0.06
CA THR A 149 19.50 -7.29 -0.58
C THR A 149 18.78 -5.97 -0.43
N PHE A 150 19.46 -4.91 0.01
CA PHE A 150 18.87 -3.59 0.16
C PHE A 150 19.45 -2.63 -0.88
N TRP A 151 18.57 -1.80 -1.44
CA TRP A 151 18.93 -0.68 -2.32
C TRP A 151 18.51 0.64 -1.72
N ASP A 152 19.40 1.60 -1.90
CA ASP A 152 19.19 2.99 -1.53
C ASP A 152 18.54 3.75 -2.69
N ILE A 153 17.75 4.78 -2.37
CA ILE A 153 17.13 5.66 -3.36
C ILE A 153 17.66 7.09 -3.18
N PRO A 154 18.11 7.75 -4.26
CA PRO A 154 18.38 9.18 -4.23
C PRO A 154 17.08 9.97 -4.37
N ILE A 155 16.85 10.92 -3.45
CA ILE A 155 15.74 11.86 -3.48
C ILE A 155 16.30 13.26 -3.72
N HIS A 156 15.74 13.96 -4.71
CA HIS A 156 16.07 15.35 -4.98
C HIS A 156 14.93 16.27 -4.53
N GLU A 157 15.26 17.26 -3.69
CA GLU A 157 14.31 18.26 -3.20
C GLU A 157 14.98 19.64 -3.11
N GLY A 158 14.34 20.64 -3.72
CA GLY A 158 14.92 21.99 -3.82
C GLY A 158 16.23 21.96 -4.59
N SER A 159 17.33 22.33 -3.92
CA SER A 159 18.69 22.33 -4.49
C SER A 159 19.59 21.22 -3.92
N LYS A 160 19.01 20.19 -3.28
CA LYS A 160 19.77 19.15 -2.57
C LYS A 160 19.32 17.75 -3.02
N THR A 161 20.28 16.85 -3.16
CA THR A 161 20.04 15.42 -3.30
C THR A 161 20.46 14.72 -2.01
N THR A 162 19.56 13.93 -1.43
CA THR A 162 19.80 13.09 -0.26
C THR A 162 19.53 11.63 -0.62
N THR A 163 20.32 10.71 -0.10
CA THR A 163 20.10 9.28 -0.31
C THR A 163 19.41 8.70 0.90
N ASN A 164 18.24 8.09 0.70
CA ASN A 164 17.58 7.32 1.74
C ASN A 164 18.14 5.89 1.70
N PRO A 165 18.81 5.43 2.76
CA PRO A 165 19.42 4.11 2.78
C PRO A 165 18.36 3.01 2.94
N SER A 166 18.61 1.85 2.33
CA SER A 166 17.87 0.60 2.54
C SER A 166 16.35 0.72 2.40
N THR A 167 15.87 1.47 1.42
CA THR A 167 14.43 1.75 1.19
C THR A 167 13.73 0.71 0.32
N ILE A 168 14.49 -0.06 -0.45
CA ILE A 168 14.01 -1.16 -1.26
C ILE A 168 14.72 -2.41 -0.78
N CYS A 169 13.99 -3.50 -0.54
CA CYS A 169 14.57 -4.79 -0.23
C CYS A 169 14.18 -5.82 -1.28
N ILE A 170 15.09 -6.76 -1.55
CA ILE A 170 14.92 -7.82 -2.53
C ILE A 170 15.27 -9.13 -1.87
N PHE A 171 14.34 -10.08 -1.91
CA PHE A 171 14.53 -11.40 -1.31
C PHE A 171 13.73 -12.46 -2.02
N GLU A 172 14.21 -13.68 -1.91
CA GLU A 172 13.48 -14.86 -2.32
C GLU A 172 12.75 -15.43 -1.12
N SER A 173 11.52 -15.89 -1.30
CA SER A 173 10.72 -16.57 -0.28
C SER A 173 10.10 -17.85 -0.81
N ASP A 174 9.81 -18.78 0.11
CA ASP A 174 8.92 -19.92 -0.14
C ASP A 174 7.48 -19.39 -0.22
N ALA A 175 6.70 -19.82 -1.21
CA ALA A 175 5.31 -19.35 -1.31
C ALA A 175 4.40 -19.91 -0.20
N GLY A 176 4.88 -20.91 0.57
CA GLY A 176 4.10 -21.62 1.59
C GLY A 176 3.19 -22.71 1.01
N PHE A 177 3.20 -22.90 -0.31
CA PHE A 177 2.44 -23.93 -1.01
C PHE A 177 3.21 -24.46 -2.23
N ALA A 178 2.79 -25.62 -2.74
CA ALA A 178 3.38 -26.21 -3.94
C ALA A 178 2.83 -25.55 -5.22
N LEU A 179 3.71 -25.26 -6.19
CA LEU A 179 3.32 -24.76 -7.52
C LEU A 179 2.46 -25.79 -8.26
N SER A 180 2.86 -27.05 -8.20
CA SER A 180 2.06 -28.18 -8.67
C SER A 180 2.37 -29.41 -7.84
N ARG A 181 1.39 -30.31 -7.74
CA ARG A 181 1.57 -31.61 -7.10
C ARG A 181 0.69 -32.65 -7.77
N HIS A 182 1.20 -33.87 -7.86
CA HIS A 182 0.42 -35.00 -8.36
C HIS A 182 0.68 -36.24 -7.50
N ARG A 183 -0.39 -37.01 -7.25
CA ARG A 183 -0.36 -38.26 -6.50
C ARG A 183 -1.05 -39.33 -7.34
N VAL A 184 -0.33 -40.41 -7.62
CA VAL A 184 -0.88 -41.59 -8.28
C VAL A 184 -1.34 -42.58 -7.21
N SER A 185 -2.65 -42.77 -7.09
CA SER A 185 -3.24 -43.75 -6.17
C SER A 185 -3.12 -45.18 -6.71
N GLY A 186 -3.03 -46.15 -5.80
CA GLY A 186 -2.98 -47.58 -6.13
C GLY A 186 -1.57 -48.17 -6.04
N GLY A 187 -1.48 -49.50 -6.12
CA GLY A 187 -0.25 -50.28 -6.04
C GLY A 187 0.21 -50.67 -4.61
N PRO A 188 1.13 -51.64 -4.49
CA PRO A 188 1.73 -52.02 -3.21
C PRO A 188 2.75 -50.95 -2.80
N SER A 189 2.33 -50.04 -1.92
CA SER A 189 3.26 -49.16 -1.20
C SER A 189 2.77 -48.91 0.23
N ASP A 190 3.71 -48.69 1.14
CA ASP A 190 3.42 -48.46 2.56
C ASP A 190 2.68 -47.14 2.82
N TYR A 191 2.65 -46.24 1.83
CA TYR A 191 2.06 -44.89 1.93
C TYR A 191 0.73 -44.73 1.16
N GLY A 192 0.24 -45.80 0.52
CA GLY A 192 -1.02 -45.79 -0.25
C GLY A 192 -0.98 -44.98 -1.55
N PHE A 193 0.21 -44.83 -2.15
CA PHE A 193 0.43 -44.24 -3.47
C PHE A 193 1.67 -44.81 -4.15
N GLN A 194 1.65 -44.96 -5.47
CA GLN A 194 2.82 -45.40 -6.23
C GLN A 194 3.84 -44.27 -6.43
N ASN A 195 3.34 -43.09 -6.80
CA ASN A 195 4.17 -41.93 -7.12
C ASN A 195 3.59 -40.66 -6.50
N PHE A 196 4.48 -39.81 -6.00
CA PHE A 196 4.14 -38.47 -5.53
C PHE A 196 5.21 -37.50 -6.02
N CYS A 197 4.78 -36.44 -6.71
CA CYS A 197 5.66 -35.37 -7.13
C CYS A 197 5.11 -34.02 -6.67
N VAL A 198 6.04 -33.12 -6.34
CA VAL A 198 5.77 -31.77 -5.88
C VAL A 198 6.77 -30.85 -6.55
N VAL A 199 6.27 -29.76 -7.13
CA VAL A 199 7.08 -28.64 -7.60
C VAL A 199 6.96 -27.54 -6.56
N LYS A 200 8.10 -27.17 -5.96
CA LYS A 200 8.17 -26.10 -4.98
C LYS A 200 7.84 -24.75 -5.64
N ALA A 201 6.96 -23.95 -5.03
CA ALA A 201 6.77 -22.56 -5.44
C ALA A 201 7.75 -21.66 -4.69
N SER A 202 8.34 -20.71 -5.40
CA SER A 202 9.24 -19.72 -4.83
C SER A 202 8.99 -18.39 -5.51
N LEU A 203 9.06 -17.32 -4.72
CA LEU A 203 8.72 -15.96 -5.13
C LEU A 203 9.94 -15.06 -4.93
N LEU A 204 10.25 -14.26 -5.94
CA LEU A 204 11.13 -13.11 -5.76
C LEU A 204 10.27 -11.91 -5.41
N THR A 205 10.52 -11.34 -4.24
CA THR A 205 9.81 -10.16 -3.74
C THR A 205 10.76 -8.98 -3.74
N LEU A 206 10.32 -7.89 -4.36
CA LEU A 206 10.89 -6.57 -4.16
C LEU A 206 9.91 -5.76 -3.31
N GLY A 207 10.33 -5.42 -2.09
CA GLY A 207 9.52 -4.71 -1.10
C GLY A 207 10.01 -3.30 -0.88
N SER A 208 9.06 -2.37 -0.72
CA SER A 208 9.29 -1.02 -0.23
C SER A 208 8.11 -0.61 0.63
N ILE A 209 8.33 0.19 1.66
CA ILE A 209 7.27 0.67 2.54
C ILE A 209 7.16 2.17 2.40
N ALA A 210 6.04 2.61 1.82
CA ALA A 210 5.56 3.98 1.97
C ALA A 210 4.44 3.95 3.01
N ALA A 211 4.46 4.89 3.95
CA ALA A 211 3.31 5.12 4.82
C ALA A 211 3.03 6.61 4.87
N ALA A 212 1.82 7.02 4.48
CA ALA A 212 1.32 8.37 4.74
C ALA A 212 1.08 8.58 6.25
N SER A 213 0.74 7.50 6.97
CA SER A 213 0.64 7.43 8.44
C SER A 213 0.66 5.95 8.86
N ARG A 214 1.32 5.62 9.99
CA ARG A 214 1.23 4.27 10.60
C ARG A 214 -0.06 4.06 11.41
N TYR A 215 -0.81 5.14 11.59
CA TYR A 215 -2.05 5.18 12.37
C TYR A 215 -3.20 5.60 11.48
N LEU A 216 -4.37 5.02 11.75
CA LEU A 216 -5.61 5.40 11.12
C LEU A 216 -5.93 6.87 11.42
N GLN A 217 -6.34 7.65 10.42
CA GLN A 217 -6.87 8.99 10.67
C GLN A 217 -8.24 8.86 11.36
N SER A 218 -8.22 8.98 12.68
CA SER A 218 -9.41 8.92 13.49
C SER A 218 -10.18 10.24 13.50
N SER A 219 -11.44 10.15 13.91
CA SER A 219 -12.31 11.27 14.22
C SER A 219 -12.74 11.18 15.68
N PHE A 220 -13.14 12.30 16.29
CA PHE A 220 -13.72 12.24 17.63
C PHE A 220 -15.06 11.49 17.62
N TYR A 221 -15.27 10.59 18.57
CA TYR A 221 -16.47 9.76 18.63
C TYR A 221 -17.67 10.54 19.18
N PHE A 222 -18.78 10.50 18.44
CA PHE A 222 -20.10 10.88 18.95
C PHE A 222 -21.09 9.74 18.74
N PRO A 223 -21.92 9.39 19.75
CA PRO A 223 -22.86 8.27 19.65
C PRO A 223 -23.79 8.30 18.43
N ALA A 224 -24.16 9.49 17.96
CA ALA A 224 -25.05 9.67 16.82
C ALA A 224 -24.38 9.46 15.44
N GLN A 225 -23.06 9.20 15.37
CA GLN A 225 -22.28 9.21 14.12
C GLN A 225 -21.88 7.81 13.64
N TRP A 226 -22.60 6.77 14.05
CA TRP A 226 -22.26 5.37 13.79
C TRP A 226 -22.16 5.00 12.30
N ASN A 227 -22.86 5.72 11.41
CA ASN A 227 -22.79 5.52 9.96
C ASN A 227 -21.40 5.77 9.35
N TRP A 228 -20.50 6.43 10.07
CA TRP A 228 -19.19 6.88 9.57
C TRP A 228 -18.01 6.11 10.18
N GLY A 229 -18.29 5.01 10.86
CA GLY A 229 -17.28 4.09 11.38
C GLY A 229 -17.49 3.71 12.85
N PRO A 230 -16.81 2.65 13.33
CA PRO A 230 -16.96 2.14 14.68
C PRO A 230 -16.27 3.04 15.72
N ARG A 231 -16.74 2.97 16.97
CA ARG A 231 -15.98 3.46 18.12
C ARG A 231 -14.83 2.48 18.39
N ILE A 232 -13.60 2.99 18.39
CA ILE A 232 -12.39 2.17 18.63
C ILE A 232 -11.69 2.51 19.96
N GLN A 233 -12.03 3.64 20.57
CA GLN A 233 -11.61 4.02 21.92
C GLN A 233 -12.69 4.92 22.56
N ALA A 234 -12.62 5.17 23.87
CA ALA A 234 -13.48 6.09 24.61
C ALA A 234 -13.83 7.37 23.82
N ALA A 235 -12.85 8.09 23.25
CA ALA A 235 -13.10 9.33 22.50
C ALA A 235 -12.92 9.20 20.98
N THR A 236 -12.63 7.99 20.47
CA THR A 236 -12.07 7.81 19.13
C THR A 236 -12.98 6.96 18.26
N GLN A 237 -13.34 7.52 17.10
CA GLN A 237 -14.01 6.82 16.01
C GLN A 237 -12.97 6.42 14.96
N GLY A 238 -13.01 5.16 14.55
CA GLY A 238 -12.27 4.70 13.38
C GLY A 238 -12.99 5.17 12.13
N SER A 239 -12.55 6.31 11.57
CA SER A 239 -13.20 6.93 10.41
C SER A 239 -13.26 5.96 9.23
N LEU A 240 -14.43 5.82 8.61
CA LEU A 240 -14.61 5.07 7.38
C LEU A 240 -13.80 5.72 6.25
N HIS A 241 -13.09 4.91 5.47
CA HIS A 241 -12.35 5.36 4.30
C HIS A 241 -12.07 4.19 3.36
N ASP A 242 -11.86 4.53 2.10
CA ASP A 242 -11.40 3.59 1.07
C ASP A 242 -9.95 3.92 0.70
N TYR A 243 -9.17 2.86 0.44
CA TYR A 243 -7.90 2.97 -0.26
C TYR A 243 -8.10 2.52 -1.71
N VAL A 244 -7.80 3.40 -2.66
CA VAL A 244 -7.81 3.08 -4.09
C VAL A 244 -6.40 3.28 -4.62
N VAL A 245 -5.76 2.17 -5.00
CA VAL A 245 -4.43 2.21 -5.63
C VAL A 245 -4.57 1.86 -7.10
N THR A 246 -4.01 2.68 -7.96
CA THR A 246 -4.08 2.50 -9.41
C THR A 246 -2.71 2.11 -9.94
N PHE A 247 -2.70 1.23 -10.95
CA PHE A 247 -1.50 0.78 -11.61
C PHE A 247 -1.64 0.95 -13.11
N LYS A 248 -0.54 1.36 -13.75
CA LYS A 248 -0.36 1.21 -15.19
C LYS A 248 0.31 -0.15 -15.42
N ALA A 249 -0.34 -1.01 -16.20
CA ALA A 249 0.23 -2.26 -16.69
C ALA A 249 0.24 -2.20 -18.22
N ASP A 250 1.42 -1.94 -18.77
CA ASP A 250 1.67 -1.78 -20.21
C ASP A 250 2.08 -3.14 -20.77
N PHE A 251 1.10 -3.94 -21.19
CA PHE A 251 1.32 -5.29 -21.71
C PHE A 251 1.82 -5.25 -23.14
N ASP A 252 2.93 -5.95 -23.38
CA ASP A 252 3.50 -6.24 -24.69
C ASP A 252 3.63 -7.76 -24.78
N ILE A 253 2.52 -8.47 -24.98
CA ILE A 253 2.51 -9.93 -25.06
C ILE A 253 3.13 -10.36 -26.38
N LEU A 254 4.40 -10.78 -26.35
CA LEU A 254 5.27 -11.06 -27.52
C LEU A 254 5.65 -9.83 -28.34
N ASP A 255 4.72 -8.90 -28.57
CA ASP A 255 4.94 -7.60 -29.19
C ASP A 255 3.91 -6.55 -28.71
N VAL A 256 3.97 -5.35 -29.29
CA VAL A 256 3.11 -4.19 -28.96
C VAL A 256 1.68 -4.29 -29.53
N TYR A 257 1.39 -5.26 -30.40
CA TYR A 257 0.11 -5.41 -31.08
C TYR A 257 -0.77 -6.41 -30.34
N ASN A 258 -1.45 -5.92 -29.29
CA ASN A 258 -2.29 -6.76 -28.45
C ASN A 258 -3.78 -6.54 -28.72
N SER A 259 -4.60 -7.51 -28.31
CA SER A 259 -6.06 -7.41 -28.30
C SER A 259 -6.58 -7.91 -26.97
N LEU A 260 -7.62 -7.27 -26.45
CA LEU A 260 -8.29 -7.71 -25.22
C LEU A 260 -9.39 -8.71 -25.56
N GLN A 261 -9.26 -9.94 -25.08
CA GLN A 261 -10.32 -10.94 -25.14
C GLN A 261 -10.93 -11.13 -23.75
N VAL A 262 -12.25 -11.04 -23.68
CA VAL A 262 -13.02 -11.40 -22.48
C VAL A 262 -13.75 -12.70 -22.76
N SER A 263 -13.45 -13.74 -21.99
CA SER A 263 -14.10 -15.05 -22.09
C SER A 263 -14.99 -15.26 -20.86
N GLU A 264 -16.25 -15.61 -21.09
CA GLU A 264 -17.25 -15.82 -20.04
C GLU A 264 -17.86 -17.23 -20.18
N LEU A 265 -17.92 -17.97 -19.07
CA LEU A 265 -18.61 -19.26 -19.02
C LEU A 265 -20.10 -19.02 -18.79
N LYS A 266 -20.93 -19.48 -19.73
CA LYS A 266 -22.40 -19.41 -19.63
C LYS A 266 -22.99 -20.81 -19.67
N ALA A 267 -23.95 -21.06 -18.78
CA ALA A 267 -24.77 -22.25 -18.88
C ALA A 267 -25.72 -22.10 -20.08
N VAL A 268 -25.73 -23.09 -20.98
CA VAL A 268 -26.58 -23.09 -22.17
C VAL A 268 -27.32 -24.43 -22.25
N PRO A 269 -28.66 -24.43 -22.41
CA PRO A 269 -29.40 -25.66 -22.69
C PRO A 269 -28.89 -26.27 -24.00
N THR A 270 -28.43 -27.52 -23.94
CA THR A 270 -27.94 -28.24 -25.12
C THR A 270 -28.52 -29.64 -25.14
N SER A 271 -28.86 -30.13 -26.33
CA SER A 271 -29.18 -31.55 -26.53
C SER A 271 -27.88 -32.34 -26.61
N GLN A 272 -27.76 -33.38 -25.80
CA GLN A 272 -26.66 -34.33 -25.97
C GLN A 272 -26.87 -35.13 -27.27
N PRO A 273 -25.81 -35.43 -28.03
CA PRO A 273 -25.90 -36.23 -29.24
C PRO A 273 -26.13 -37.74 -28.96
N TRP A 274 -26.19 -38.13 -27.68
CA TRP A 274 -26.51 -39.47 -27.17
C TRP A 274 -27.80 -39.43 -26.36
#